data_AF-A0A4U9HHN3-F1
#
_entry.id   AF-A0A4U9HHN3-F1
#
_cell.length_a   1.000
_cell.length_b   1.000
_cell.length_c   1.000
_cell.angle_alpha   90.00
_cell.angle_beta   90.00
_cell.angle_gamma   90.00
#
_symmetry.space_group_name_H-M   'P 1'
#
loop_
_entity.id
_entity.type
_entity.pdbx_description
1 polymer ?
#
loop_
_entity_poly.entity_id
_entity_poly.type
_entity_poly.pdbx_seq_one_letter_code
_entity_poly.pdbx_strand_id
1 'polypeptide(L)'
;MSLQPKIDRITDILRRDDGISGAMHYTEQTSWVLFLKFLDDYESEKEDEAVLSGKDYQHVLDEEHRWTTWACPKTADGKLDLARAKTGDDLTDYVNSQLFPYLKSFANVTVNGADPKSFTYKIGAIFQYLDNKVASGHTLREVLDIVDSLNFQSESDLFELSLVYEGLLQNMGDAGGYAGEFYTPRPVVRAMVQVIDPKPGETIYDAAAGSCGFLVEAFEHLKSEKNELSTEQWEFIQRDTFFGYEKNLAGLCHGYDEHDPAWHRVAQSVPR
;
A
#
# COMPACT_ATOMS: atom_id res chain seq x y z
N MET A 1 -17.05 -13.23 5.44
CA MET A 1 -17.54 -13.54 4.07
C MET A 1 -16.30 -13.51 3.20
N SER A 2 -15.99 -14.59 2.44
CA SER A 2 -14.67 -14.73 1.80
C SER A 2 -14.29 -13.48 0.99
N LEU A 3 -13.09 -12.94 1.25
CA LEU A 3 -12.53 -11.76 0.59
C LEU A 3 -12.11 -12.04 -0.86
N GLN A 4 -11.68 -13.28 -1.15
CA GLN A 4 -11.14 -13.68 -2.45
C GLN A 4 -12.09 -13.42 -3.64
N PRO A 5 -13.39 -13.82 -3.60
CA PRO A 5 -14.31 -13.56 -4.72
C PRO A 5 -14.51 -12.07 -5.03
N LYS A 6 -14.39 -11.19 -4.03
CA LYS A 6 -14.50 -9.74 -4.24
C LYS A 6 -13.27 -9.21 -4.95
N ILE A 7 -12.08 -9.68 -4.56
CA ILE A 7 -10.82 -9.32 -5.22
C ILE A 7 -10.78 -9.87 -6.64
N ASP A 8 -11.16 -11.13 -6.86
CA ASP A 8 -11.26 -11.71 -8.21
C ASP A 8 -12.17 -10.85 -9.10
N ARG A 9 -13.32 -10.43 -8.57
CA ARG A 9 -14.24 -9.52 -9.28
C ARG A 9 -13.60 -8.17 -9.60
N ILE A 10 -12.85 -7.57 -8.67
CA ILE A 10 -12.10 -6.33 -8.93
C ILE A 10 -11.09 -6.54 -10.06
N THR A 11 -10.32 -7.63 -10.03
CA THR A 11 -9.35 -7.93 -11.10
C THR A 11 -10.04 -8.13 -12.45
N ASP A 12 -11.21 -8.78 -12.49
CA ASP A 12 -11.97 -8.98 -13.72
C ASP A 12 -12.56 -7.70 -14.30
N ILE A 13 -12.96 -6.76 -13.45
CA ILE A 13 -13.39 -5.41 -13.86
C ILE A 13 -12.21 -4.66 -14.46
N LEU A 14 -11.07 -4.62 -13.75
CA LEU A 14 -9.87 -3.92 -14.19
C LEU A 14 -9.29 -4.50 -15.49
N ARG A 15 -9.33 -5.82 -15.68
CA ARG A 15 -8.86 -6.48 -16.93
C ARG A 15 -9.59 -6.02 -18.20
N ARG A 16 -10.77 -5.43 -18.07
CA ARG A 16 -11.59 -4.95 -19.19
C ARG A 16 -11.37 -3.47 -19.49
N ASP A 17 -10.60 -2.77 -18.67
CA ASP A 17 -10.35 -1.35 -18.82
C ASP A 17 -9.18 -1.09 -19.78
N ASP A 18 -9.36 -0.14 -20.69
CA ASP A 18 -8.39 0.17 -21.75
C ASP A 18 -7.04 0.68 -21.21
N GLY A 19 -6.99 1.21 -19.99
CA GLY A 19 -5.76 1.68 -19.36
C GLY A 19 -4.97 0.57 -18.63
N ILE A 20 -5.54 -0.62 -18.49
CA ILE A 20 -4.96 -1.73 -17.73
C ILE A 20 -4.38 -2.77 -18.69
N SER A 21 -3.08 -3.03 -18.55
CA SER A 21 -2.35 -4.01 -19.34
C SER A 21 -1.61 -4.98 -18.43
N GLY A 22 -2.01 -6.24 -18.48
CA GLY A 22 -1.36 -7.31 -17.74
C GLY A 22 -1.61 -7.31 -16.24
N ALA A 23 -0.99 -8.28 -15.57
CA ALA A 23 -1.22 -8.54 -14.14
C ALA A 23 -0.66 -7.50 -13.20
N MET A 24 0.38 -6.82 -13.65
CA MET A 24 1.02 -5.77 -12.89
C MET A 24 0.09 -4.56 -12.70
N HIS A 25 -0.53 -4.07 -13.77
CA HIS A 25 -1.41 -2.89 -13.68
C HIS A 25 -2.60 -3.17 -12.77
N TYR A 26 -3.35 -4.27 -12.95
CA TYR A 26 -4.51 -4.49 -12.07
C TYR A 26 -4.11 -4.76 -10.63
N THR A 27 -2.94 -5.36 -10.37
CA THR A 27 -2.43 -5.56 -9.00
C THR A 27 -2.14 -4.20 -8.37
N GLU A 28 -1.34 -3.36 -9.03
CA GLU A 28 -1.03 -2.00 -8.58
C GLU A 28 -2.29 -1.16 -8.32
N GLN A 29 -3.22 -1.15 -9.29
CA GLN A 29 -4.44 -0.36 -9.17
C GLN A 29 -5.36 -0.86 -8.06
N THR A 30 -5.41 -2.18 -7.83
CA THR A 30 -6.14 -2.75 -6.69
C THR A 30 -5.47 -2.36 -5.37
N SER A 31 -4.14 -2.41 -5.31
CA SER A 31 -3.35 -2.15 -4.09
C SER A 31 -3.55 -0.75 -3.54
N TRP A 32 -3.45 0.30 -4.36
CA TRP A 32 -3.57 1.67 -3.85
C TRP A 32 -4.99 2.00 -3.40
N VAL A 33 -6.01 1.46 -4.09
CA VAL A 33 -7.41 1.63 -3.70
C VAL A 33 -7.69 0.94 -2.37
N LEU A 34 -7.25 -0.31 -2.22
CA LEU A 34 -7.37 -1.05 -0.95
C LEU A 34 -6.63 -0.33 0.18
N PHE A 35 -5.43 0.19 -0.10
CA PHE A 35 -4.65 0.93 0.88
C PHE A 35 -5.40 2.15 1.42
N LEU A 36 -6.03 2.96 0.55
CA LEU A 36 -6.76 4.14 0.99
C LEU A 36 -8.02 3.80 1.80
N LYS A 37 -8.73 2.73 1.46
CA LYS A 37 -9.85 2.24 2.29
C LYS A 37 -9.37 1.72 3.63
N PHE A 38 -8.28 0.94 3.63
CA PHE A 38 -7.68 0.42 4.86
C PHE A 38 -7.22 1.54 5.78
N LEU A 39 -6.58 2.57 5.23
CA LEU A 39 -6.17 3.75 5.98
C LEU A 39 -7.38 4.45 6.63
N ASP A 40 -8.46 4.66 5.88
CA ASP A 40 -9.68 5.31 6.41
C ASP A 40 -10.33 4.50 7.55
N ASP A 41 -10.43 3.18 7.42
CA ASP A 41 -10.93 2.30 8.48
C ASP A 41 -10.04 2.32 9.72
N TYR A 42 -8.72 2.25 9.51
CA TYR A 42 -7.74 2.28 10.59
C TYR A 42 -7.76 3.62 11.34
N GLU A 43 -7.85 4.74 10.61
CA GLU A 43 -7.93 6.07 11.23
C GLU A 43 -9.25 6.28 11.97
N SER A 44 -10.36 5.73 11.47
CA SER A 44 -11.65 5.76 12.15
C SER A 44 -11.60 5.03 13.49
N GLU A 45 -10.97 3.86 13.56
CA GLU A 45 -10.76 3.13 14.81
C GLU A 45 -9.89 3.93 15.80
N LYS A 46 -8.83 4.59 15.29
CA LYS A 46 -7.96 5.44 16.11
C LYS A 46 -8.66 6.69 16.61
N GLU A 47 -9.54 7.28 15.81
CA GLU A 47 -10.41 8.39 16.23
C GLU A 47 -11.34 7.94 17.36
N ASP A 48 -12.02 6.79 17.21
CA ASP A 48 -12.89 6.23 18.26
C ASP A 48 -12.12 6.00 19.57
N GLU A 49 -10.91 5.41 19.51
CA GLU A 49 -10.03 5.23 20.67
C GLU A 49 -9.63 6.57 21.33
N ALA A 50 -9.32 7.57 20.52
CA ALA A 50 -8.94 8.90 21.00
C ALA A 50 -10.12 9.57 21.72
N VAL A 51 -11.31 9.53 21.13
CA VAL A 51 -12.55 10.07 21.71
C VAL A 51 -12.85 9.39 23.06
N LEU A 52 -12.77 8.06 23.13
CA LEU A 52 -12.97 7.31 24.38
C LEU A 52 -11.93 7.64 25.45
N SER A 53 -10.71 8.00 25.05
CA SER A 53 -9.63 8.41 25.96
C SER A 53 -9.58 9.92 26.23
N GLY A 54 -10.53 10.69 25.69
CA GLY A 54 -10.61 12.14 25.86
C GLY A 54 -9.47 12.90 25.18
N LYS A 55 -8.92 12.34 24.10
CA LYS A 55 -7.86 12.94 23.27
C LYS A 55 -8.43 13.32 21.91
N ASP A 56 -7.84 14.34 21.30
CA ASP A 56 -8.11 14.67 19.90
C ASP A 56 -7.28 13.76 18.98
N TYR A 57 -7.90 13.31 17.89
CA TYR A 57 -7.21 12.58 16.82
C TYR A 57 -7.04 13.48 15.60
N GLN A 58 -5.84 13.49 15.03
CA GLN A 58 -5.55 14.19 13.79
C GLN A 58 -5.34 13.16 12.68
N HIS A 59 -6.23 13.18 11.70
CA HIS A 59 -6.10 12.36 10.51
C HIS A 59 -4.88 12.75 9.67
N VAL A 60 -4.34 11.77 8.98
CA VAL A 60 -3.27 11.89 7.99
C VAL A 60 -3.80 12.55 6.72
N LEU A 61 -5.02 12.23 6.30
CA LEU A 61 -5.66 12.82 5.13
C LEU A 61 -6.62 13.94 5.52
N ASP A 62 -6.57 15.02 4.75
CA ASP A 62 -7.55 16.10 4.83
C ASP A 62 -8.95 15.59 4.47
N GLU A 63 -9.98 16.19 5.07
CA GLU A 63 -11.37 15.73 5.00
C GLU A 63 -11.86 15.49 3.56
N GLU A 64 -11.43 16.32 2.61
CA GLU A 64 -11.79 16.20 1.19
C GLU A 64 -11.19 14.98 0.49
N HIS A 65 -10.12 14.41 1.04
CA HIS A 65 -9.38 13.26 0.50
C HIS A 65 -9.60 11.96 1.29
N ARG A 66 -10.47 11.97 2.30
CA ARG A 66 -10.89 10.78 3.05
C ARG A 66 -11.86 9.91 2.24
N TRP A 67 -11.82 8.61 2.47
CA TRP A 67 -12.60 7.64 1.67
C TRP A 67 -14.10 7.94 1.70
N THR A 68 -14.61 8.30 2.88
CA THR A 68 -16.00 8.68 3.12
C THR A 68 -16.43 9.99 2.44
N THR A 69 -15.50 10.74 1.85
CA THR A 69 -15.79 11.99 1.13
C THR A 69 -15.68 11.82 -0.37
N TRP A 70 -14.53 11.38 -0.89
CA TRP A 70 -14.28 11.33 -2.33
C TRP A 70 -14.65 10.00 -2.97
N ALA A 71 -14.38 8.88 -2.27
CA ALA A 71 -14.55 7.55 -2.83
C ALA A 71 -15.99 7.10 -2.70
N CYS A 72 -16.52 6.99 -1.49
CA CYS A 72 -17.87 6.48 -1.24
C CYS A 72 -18.60 7.37 -0.22
N PRO A 73 -19.05 8.58 -0.63
CA PRO A 73 -19.87 9.42 0.23
C PRO A 73 -21.18 8.73 0.55
N LYS A 74 -21.55 8.67 1.83
CA LYS A 74 -22.77 8.00 2.30
C LYS A 74 -23.81 9.02 2.77
N THR A 75 -25.08 8.72 2.50
CA THR A 75 -26.21 9.41 3.10
C THR A 75 -26.35 9.01 4.58
N ALA A 76 -27.22 9.71 5.31
CA ALA A 76 -27.53 9.37 6.71
C ALA A 76 -28.01 7.91 6.90
N ASP A 77 -28.58 7.29 5.86
CA ASP A 77 -29.02 5.89 5.87
C ASP A 77 -27.90 4.88 5.52
N GLY A 78 -26.65 5.35 5.38
CA GLY A 78 -25.48 4.51 5.07
C GLY A 78 -25.38 4.05 3.60
N LYS A 79 -26.22 4.58 2.70
CA LYS A 79 -26.19 4.27 1.27
C LYS A 79 -25.31 5.26 0.51
N LEU A 80 -24.74 4.85 -0.62
CA LEU A 80 -24.00 5.74 -1.51
C LEU A 80 -24.85 6.96 -1.89
N ASP A 81 -24.34 8.15 -1.61
CA ASP A 81 -24.92 9.43 -2.01
C ASP A 81 -24.56 9.70 -3.47
N LEU A 82 -25.47 9.31 -4.37
CA LEU A 82 -25.30 9.46 -5.82
C LEU A 82 -25.17 10.92 -6.28
N ALA A 83 -25.61 11.90 -5.47
CA ALA A 83 -25.48 13.31 -5.82
C ALA A 83 -24.07 13.84 -5.54
N ARG A 84 -23.40 13.28 -4.53
CA ARG A 84 -22.02 13.62 -4.16
C ARG A 84 -20.97 12.73 -4.81
N ALA A 85 -21.31 11.47 -5.08
CA ALA A 85 -20.38 10.49 -5.62
C ALA A 85 -19.93 10.85 -7.04
N LYS A 86 -18.61 10.98 -7.24
CA LYS A 86 -18.02 11.19 -8.56
C LYS A 86 -18.01 9.88 -9.35
N THR A 87 -18.29 9.97 -10.65
CA THR A 87 -18.26 8.86 -11.61
C THR A 87 -17.84 9.36 -12.99
N GLY A 88 -17.41 8.47 -13.88
CA GLY A 88 -16.97 8.84 -15.23
C GLY A 88 -15.80 9.82 -15.16
N ASP A 89 -15.75 10.76 -16.12
CA ASP A 89 -14.61 11.69 -16.26
C ASP A 89 -14.33 12.51 -14.98
N ASP A 90 -15.38 12.93 -14.26
CA ASP A 90 -15.24 13.67 -12.99
C ASP A 90 -14.43 12.89 -11.93
N LEU A 91 -14.56 11.56 -11.90
CA LEU A 91 -13.84 10.72 -10.96
C LEU A 91 -12.37 10.58 -11.36
N THR A 92 -12.09 10.30 -12.63
CA THR A 92 -10.72 10.19 -13.13
C THR A 92 -9.98 11.51 -13.04
N ASP A 93 -10.64 12.62 -13.35
CA ASP A 93 -10.05 13.96 -13.28
C ASP A 93 -9.69 14.33 -11.84
N TYR A 94 -10.57 14.03 -10.88
CA TYR A 94 -10.28 14.22 -9.47
C TYR A 94 -9.09 13.37 -9.01
N VAL A 95 -9.10 12.07 -9.34
CA VAL A 95 -8.04 11.14 -8.93
C VAL A 95 -6.69 11.58 -9.50
N ASN A 96 -6.64 11.88 -10.79
CA ASN A 96 -5.41 12.24 -11.50
C ASN A 96 -4.89 13.64 -11.15
N SER A 97 -5.79 14.62 -11.01
CA SER A 97 -5.40 16.04 -10.90
C SER A 97 -5.42 16.57 -9.47
N GLN A 98 -6.04 15.88 -8.53
CA GLN A 98 -6.17 16.33 -7.13
C GLN A 98 -5.62 15.31 -6.15
N LEU A 99 -6.19 14.09 -6.10
CA LEU A 99 -5.84 13.09 -5.10
C LEU A 99 -4.38 12.61 -5.21
N PHE A 100 -3.93 12.19 -6.40
CA PHE A 100 -2.55 11.74 -6.58
C PHE A 100 -1.52 12.84 -6.31
N PRO A 101 -1.67 14.07 -6.86
CA PRO A 101 -0.80 15.19 -6.51
C PRO A 101 -0.76 15.49 -5.01
N TYR A 102 -1.91 15.43 -4.32
CA TYR A 102 -2.01 15.60 -2.87
C TYR A 102 -1.17 14.56 -2.13
N LEU A 103 -1.38 13.27 -2.40
CA LEU A 103 -0.66 12.17 -1.76
C LEU A 103 0.85 12.25 -2.05
N LYS A 104 1.23 12.51 -3.31
CA LYS A 104 2.63 12.70 -3.73
C LYS A 104 3.31 13.85 -2.98
N SER A 105 2.57 14.89 -2.61
CA SER A 105 3.11 16.05 -1.90
C SER A 105 3.69 15.72 -0.53
N PHE A 106 3.25 14.62 0.10
CA PHE A 106 3.74 14.20 1.41
C PHE A 106 5.22 13.81 1.42
N ALA A 107 5.80 13.47 0.27
CA ALA A 107 7.24 13.20 0.13
C ALA A 107 8.11 14.47 0.19
N ASN A 108 7.49 15.66 0.11
CA ASN A 108 8.24 16.92 0.13
C ASN A 108 8.64 17.30 1.55
N VAL A 109 9.82 16.83 1.97
CA VAL A 109 10.43 17.10 3.29
C VAL A 109 10.51 18.60 3.61
N THR A 110 10.72 19.44 2.59
CA THR A 110 10.81 20.90 2.72
C THR A 110 9.47 21.58 3.00
N VAL A 111 8.34 20.98 2.64
CA VAL A 111 7.00 21.55 2.83
C VAL A 111 6.46 21.20 4.21
N ASN A 112 6.79 20.01 4.73
CA ASN A 112 6.14 19.44 5.92
C ASN A 112 7.04 19.31 7.15
N GLY A 113 8.35 19.63 7.05
CA GLY A 113 9.31 19.35 8.13
C GLY A 113 9.36 17.85 8.51
N ALA A 114 8.97 16.98 7.56
CA ALA A 114 8.60 15.61 7.84
C ALA A 114 9.83 14.74 8.14
N ASP A 115 9.80 14.07 9.28
CA ASP A 115 10.69 12.94 9.59
C ASP A 115 10.54 11.90 8.45
N PRO A 116 11.62 11.49 7.76
CA PRO A 116 11.57 10.43 6.74
C PRO A 116 11.03 9.09 7.28
N LYS A 117 11.02 8.91 8.61
CA LYS A 117 10.40 7.76 9.28
C LYS A 117 8.91 7.95 9.56
N SER A 118 8.38 9.16 9.41
CA SER A 118 6.96 9.45 9.61
C SER A 118 6.08 8.67 8.64
N PHE A 119 4.90 8.29 9.11
CA PHE A 119 3.94 7.55 8.31
C PHE A 119 3.47 8.36 7.08
N THR A 120 3.21 9.66 7.26
CA THR A 120 2.84 10.58 6.18
C THR A 120 3.89 10.65 5.08
N TYR A 121 5.18 10.77 5.44
CA TYR A 121 6.26 10.77 4.44
C TYR A 121 6.30 9.46 3.65
N LYS A 122 6.12 8.31 4.31
CA LYS A 122 6.09 6.99 3.65
C LYS A 122 4.96 6.87 2.63
N ILE A 123 3.77 7.41 2.94
CA ILE A 123 2.67 7.49 1.97
C ILE A 123 3.12 8.27 0.74
N GLY A 124 3.64 9.48 0.94
CA GLY A 124 4.12 10.28 -0.19
C GLY A 124 5.19 9.58 -1.01
N ALA A 125 6.17 8.98 -0.35
CA ALA A 125 7.26 8.26 -1.00
C ALA A 125 6.75 7.08 -1.86
N ILE A 126 5.72 6.35 -1.40
CA ILE A 126 5.06 5.30 -2.18
C ILE A 126 4.38 5.92 -3.41
N PHE A 127 3.52 6.92 -3.19
CA PHE A 127 2.71 7.52 -4.26
C PHE A 127 3.53 8.28 -5.31
N GLN A 128 4.78 8.68 -5.04
CA GLN A 128 5.69 9.25 -6.06
C GLN A 128 5.93 8.31 -7.25
N TYR A 129 5.82 6.99 -7.03
CA TYR A 129 6.02 5.97 -8.07
C TYR A 129 4.71 5.37 -8.57
N LEU A 130 3.56 5.86 -8.09
CA LEU A 130 2.24 5.40 -8.50
C LEU A 130 1.57 6.43 -9.41
N ASP A 131 0.85 5.94 -10.40
CA ASP A 131 -0.13 6.71 -11.15
C ASP A 131 -1.42 5.89 -11.29
N ASN A 132 -2.55 6.58 -11.31
CA ASN A 132 -3.78 5.92 -11.74
C ASN A 132 -3.67 5.58 -13.23
N LYS A 133 -3.82 4.29 -13.53
CA LYS A 133 -3.85 3.76 -14.90
C LYS A 133 -5.26 3.43 -15.38
N VAL A 134 -6.26 3.46 -14.51
CA VAL A 134 -7.65 3.17 -14.90
C VAL A 134 -8.15 4.30 -15.79
N ALA A 135 -8.50 3.97 -17.04
CA ALA A 135 -8.93 4.93 -18.04
C ALA A 135 -10.40 5.35 -17.86
N SER A 136 -11.28 4.42 -17.48
CA SER A 136 -12.70 4.71 -17.30
C SER A 136 -13.03 4.97 -15.84
N GLY A 137 -13.56 6.16 -15.54
CA GLY A 137 -14.07 6.48 -14.21
C GLY A 137 -15.32 5.67 -13.84
N HIS A 138 -16.03 5.06 -14.79
CA HIS A 138 -17.08 4.09 -14.47
C HIS A 138 -16.49 2.78 -13.96
N THR A 139 -15.42 2.29 -14.58
CA THR A 139 -14.67 1.12 -14.10
C THR A 139 -14.15 1.38 -12.69
N LEU A 140 -13.50 2.53 -12.47
CA LEU A 140 -12.96 2.89 -11.15
C LEU A 140 -14.08 2.96 -10.10
N ARG A 141 -15.24 3.53 -10.43
CA ARG A 141 -16.42 3.53 -9.56
C ARG A 141 -16.84 2.13 -9.13
N GLU A 142 -16.97 1.19 -10.07
CA GLU A 142 -17.31 -0.20 -9.73
C GLU A 142 -16.29 -0.84 -8.78
N VAL A 143 -14.99 -0.55 -8.96
CA VAL A 143 -13.93 -1.02 -8.04
C VAL A 143 -14.10 -0.40 -6.65
N LEU A 144 -14.29 0.91 -6.56
CA LEU A 144 -14.49 1.62 -5.29
C LEU A 144 -15.70 1.07 -4.52
N ASP A 145 -16.81 0.79 -5.21
CA ASP A 145 -18.02 0.26 -4.58
C ASP A 145 -17.80 -1.16 -4.01
N ILE A 146 -17.00 -1.99 -4.69
CA ILE A 146 -16.64 -3.32 -4.16
C ILE A 146 -15.71 -3.18 -2.96
N VAL A 147 -14.69 -2.32 -3.04
CA VAL A 147 -13.73 -2.08 -1.95
C VAL A 147 -14.41 -1.48 -0.73
N ASP A 148 -15.38 -0.58 -0.89
CA ASP A 148 -16.14 -0.01 0.23
C ASP A 148 -16.96 -1.06 0.99
N SER A 149 -17.36 -2.14 0.31
CA SER A 149 -18.04 -3.27 0.95
C SER A 149 -17.12 -4.16 1.80
N LEU A 150 -15.80 -3.88 1.80
CA LEU A 150 -14.83 -4.54 2.66
C LEU A 150 -14.78 -3.85 4.02
N ASN A 151 -14.66 -4.64 5.08
CA ASN A 151 -14.44 -4.15 6.44
C ASN A 151 -13.08 -4.64 6.91
N PHE A 152 -12.27 -3.73 7.47
CA PHE A 152 -10.92 -4.00 7.93
C PHE A 152 -10.74 -3.87 9.45
N GLN A 153 -11.83 -3.84 10.21
CA GLN A 153 -11.82 -3.60 11.66
C GLN A 153 -11.42 -4.81 12.53
N SER A 154 -11.26 -6.01 11.98
CA SER A 154 -10.89 -7.19 12.77
C SER A 154 -9.53 -7.77 12.35
N GLU A 155 -8.78 -8.30 13.32
CA GLU A 155 -7.50 -8.99 13.05
C GLU A 155 -7.67 -10.14 12.05
N SER A 156 -8.82 -10.83 12.08
CA SER A 156 -9.15 -11.87 11.10
C SER A 156 -9.30 -11.32 9.68
N ASP A 157 -9.93 -10.15 9.52
CA ASP A 157 -10.10 -9.53 8.21
C ASP A 157 -8.75 -9.03 7.65
N LEU A 158 -7.87 -8.51 8.51
CA LEU A 158 -6.52 -8.10 8.13
C LEU A 158 -5.66 -9.30 7.71
N PHE A 159 -5.78 -10.42 8.41
CA PHE A 159 -5.12 -11.66 8.02
C PHE A 159 -5.63 -12.16 6.65
N GLU A 160 -6.95 -12.21 6.45
CA GLU A 160 -7.52 -12.56 5.14
C GLU A 160 -7.02 -11.62 4.03
N LEU A 161 -6.95 -10.31 4.29
CA LEU A 161 -6.43 -9.33 3.32
C LEU A 161 -4.97 -9.60 2.97
N SER A 162 -4.12 -9.87 3.96
CA SER A 162 -2.72 -10.20 3.71
C SER A 162 -2.57 -11.42 2.81
N LEU A 163 -3.38 -12.47 3.02
CA LEU A 163 -3.36 -13.67 2.19
C LEU A 163 -3.80 -13.38 0.75
N VAL A 164 -4.82 -12.55 0.58
CA VAL A 164 -5.30 -12.20 -0.76
C VAL A 164 -4.32 -11.28 -1.48
N TYR A 165 -3.69 -10.34 -0.77
CA TYR A 165 -2.64 -9.48 -1.31
C TYR A 165 -1.41 -10.29 -1.75
N GLU A 166 -0.98 -11.26 -0.94
CA GLU A 166 0.05 -12.23 -1.32
C GLU A 166 -0.34 -13.01 -2.57
N GLY A 167 -1.61 -13.42 -2.68
CA GLY A 167 -2.14 -14.06 -3.89
C GLY A 167 -2.06 -13.15 -5.13
N LEU A 168 -2.34 -11.85 -4.99
CA LEU A 168 -2.18 -10.87 -6.07
C LEU A 168 -0.72 -10.75 -6.51
N LEU A 169 0.21 -10.64 -5.55
CA LEU A 169 1.65 -10.58 -5.84
C LEU A 169 2.16 -11.84 -6.53
N GLN A 170 1.72 -13.02 -6.07
CA GLN A 170 2.07 -14.29 -6.68
C GLN A 170 1.53 -14.38 -8.12
N ASN A 171 0.25 -14.05 -8.33
CA ASN A 171 -0.38 -14.07 -9.64
C ASN A 171 0.26 -13.06 -10.60
N MET A 172 0.68 -11.90 -10.10
CA MET A 172 1.45 -10.91 -10.87
C MET A 172 2.76 -11.51 -11.37
N GLY A 173 3.49 -12.20 -10.50
CA GLY A 173 4.71 -12.92 -10.89
C GLY A 173 4.44 -13.98 -11.96
N ASP A 174 3.47 -14.87 -11.70
CA ASP A 174 3.15 -16.01 -12.56
C ASP A 174 2.65 -15.57 -13.96
N ALA A 175 1.76 -14.58 -14.02
CA ALA A 175 1.15 -14.13 -15.27
C ALA A 175 2.08 -13.27 -16.14
N GLY A 176 3.09 -12.62 -15.54
CA GLY A 176 4.06 -11.80 -16.26
C GLY A 176 5.19 -12.59 -16.93
N GLY A 177 5.37 -13.87 -16.58
CA GLY A 177 6.57 -14.63 -16.97
C GLY A 177 7.84 -14.23 -16.20
N TYR A 178 7.71 -13.33 -15.22
CA TYR A 178 8.78 -12.80 -14.35
C TYR A 178 8.65 -13.31 -12.90
N ALA A 179 7.97 -14.45 -12.70
CA ALA A 179 7.58 -14.98 -11.37
C ALA A 179 8.75 -15.14 -10.39
N GLY A 180 9.95 -15.43 -10.90
CA GLY A 180 11.16 -15.59 -10.10
C GLY A 180 11.94 -14.30 -9.80
N GLU A 181 11.55 -13.16 -10.38
CA GLU A 181 12.29 -11.90 -10.21
C GLU A 181 11.87 -11.12 -8.96
N PHE A 182 10.63 -11.27 -8.49
CA PHE A 182 10.04 -10.38 -7.47
C PHE A 182 9.43 -11.10 -6.25
N TYR A 183 9.35 -12.43 -6.28
CA TYR A 183 8.69 -13.20 -5.22
C TYR A 183 9.49 -14.43 -4.80
N THR A 184 9.76 -14.52 -3.50
CA THR A 184 10.34 -15.73 -2.89
C THR A 184 9.22 -16.50 -2.18
N PRO A 185 9.02 -17.81 -2.44
CA PRO A 185 7.99 -18.60 -1.78
C PRO A 185 8.08 -18.51 -0.25
N ARG A 186 6.95 -18.21 0.41
CA ARG A 186 6.88 -18.00 1.88
C ARG A 186 7.46 -19.15 2.72
N PRO A 187 7.32 -20.44 2.35
CA PRO A 187 7.98 -21.51 3.10
C PRO A 187 9.51 -21.39 3.13
N VAL A 188 10.13 -20.88 2.06
CA VAL A 188 11.57 -20.66 1.97
C VAL A 188 11.97 -19.49 2.87
N VAL A 189 11.25 -18.36 2.77
CA VAL A 189 11.47 -17.17 3.61
C VAL A 189 11.41 -17.54 5.09
N ARG A 190 10.35 -18.26 5.51
CA ARG A 190 10.16 -18.73 6.89
C ARG A 190 11.30 -19.60 7.38
N ALA A 191 11.69 -20.60 6.59
CA ALA A 191 12.79 -21.48 6.96
C ALA A 191 14.10 -20.70 7.15
N MET A 192 14.38 -19.73 6.27
CA MET A 192 15.58 -18.90 6.37
C MET A 192 15.55 -18.00 7.60
N VAL A 193 14.44 -17.30 7.87
CA VAL A 193 14.30 -16.44 9.06
C VAL A 193 14.42 -17.26 10.34
N GLN A 194 13.80 -18.45 10.40
CA GLN A 194 13.93 -19.35 11.56
C GLN A 194 15.35 -19.83 11.83
N VAL A 195 16.14 -20.06 10.77
CA VAL A 195 17.55 -20.48 10.90
C VAL A 195 18.45 -19.31 11.29
N ILE A 196 18.18 -18.11 10.74
CA ILE A 196 18.90 -16.88 11.08
C ILE A 196 18.61 -16.46 12.52
N ASP A 197 17.36 -16.64 12.96
CA ASP A 197 16.87 -16.33 14.31
C ASP A 197 17.23 -14.89 14.76
N PRO A 198 16.78 -13.86 14.02
CA PRO A 198 17.13 -12.46 14.33
C PRO A 198 16.65 -12.06 15.72
N LYS A 199 17.44 -11.22 16.40
CA LYS A 199 17.20 -10.82 17.80
C LYS A 199 16.84 -9.34 17.96
N PRO A 200 16.07 -8.99 19.00
CA PRO A 200 15.75 -7.60 19.31
C PRO A 200 17.01 -6.75 19.49
N GLY A 201 17.05 -5.58 18.86
CA GLY A 201 18.20 -4.68 18.84
C GLY A 201 19.16 -4.90 17.67
N GLU A 202 18.98 -5.95 16.87
CA GLU A 202 19.70 -6.12 15.61
C GLU A 202 19.05 -5.32 14.47
N THR A 203 19.86 -5.03 13.45
CA THR A 203 19.42 -4.41 12.20
C THR A 203 19.42 -5.45 11.09
N ILE A 204 18.37 -5.45 10.27
CA ILE A 204 18.14 -6.40 9.18
C ILE A 204 18.11 -5.60 7.88
N TYR A 205 18.91 -6.03 6.91
CA TYR A 205 18.99 -5.40 5.60
C TYR A 205 18.72 -6.42 4.49
N ASP A 206 17.78 -6.07 3.60
CA ASP A 206 17.52 -6.81 2.37
C ASP A 206 17.89 -5.94 1.16
N ALA A 207 18.93 -6.35 0.42
CA ALA A 207 19.45 -5.60 -0.72
C ALA A 207 18.62 -5.77 -2.02
N ALA A 208 17.68 -6.70 -2.03
CA ALA A 208 16.78 -6.99 -3.15
C ALA A 208 15.38 -7.32 -2.57
N ALA A 209 14.82 -6.34 -1.87
CA ALA A 209 13.69 -6.55 -0.99
C ALA A 209 12.43 -7.04 -1.72
N GLY A 210 12.25 -6.72 -3.00
CA GLY A 210 11.06 -7.09 -3.77
C GLY A 210 9.78 -6.68 -3.04
N SER A 211 8.92 -7.66 -2.75
CA SER A 211 7.71 -7.50 -1.92
C SER A 211 7.96 -7.41 -0.40
N CYS A 212 9.21 -7.17 0.02
CA CYS A 212 9.69 -7.13 1.39
C CYS A 212 9.50 -8.44 2.17
N GLY A 213 9.56 -9.58 1.47
CA GLY A 213 9.12 -10.83 2.04
C GLY A 213 9.91 -11.28 3.29
N PHE A 214 11.24 -11.13 3.25
CA PHE A 214 12.12 -11.42 4.38
C PHE A 214 11.93 -10.43 5.54
N LEU A 215 11.76 -9.14 5.24
CA LEU A 215 11.59 -8.10 6.25
C LEU A 215 10.29 -8.29 7.04
N VAL A 216 9.19 -8.61 6.36
CA VAL A 216 7.90 -8.87 7.00
C VAL A 216 7.97 -10.14 7.86
N GLU A 217 8.56 -11.22 7.37
CA GLU A 217 8.68 -12.45 8.14
C GLU A 217 9.62 -12.29 9.36
N ALA A 218 10.72 -11.54 9.22
CA ALA A 218 11.59 -11.20 10.34
C ALA A 218 10.89 -10.32 11.39
N PHE A 219 10.01 -9.40 10.96
CA PHE A 219 9.17 -8.63 11.88
C PHE A 219 8.21 -9.52 12.66
N GLU A 220 7.51 -10.44 12.00
CA GLU A 220 6.61 -11.38 12.69
C GLU A 220 7.38 -12.33 13.63
N HIS A 221 8.60 -12.75 13.27
CA HIS A 221 9.49 -13.52 14.15
C HIS A 221 9.81 -12.73 15.43
N LEU A 222 10.30 -11.49 15.31
CA LEU A 222 10.62 -10.63 16.46
C LEU A 222 9.38 -10.25 17.29
N LYS A 223 8.23 -10.06 16.64
CA LYS A 223 6.96 -9.76 17.28
C LYS A 223 6.40 -10.95 18.05
N SER A 224 6.74 -12.19 17.69
CA SER A 224 6.33 -13.37 18.47
C SER A 224 6.90 -13.35 19.91
N GLU A 225 8.03 -12.66 20.11
CA GLU A 225 8.67 -12.43 21.41
C GLU A 225 8.18 -11.15 22.10
N LYS A 226 7.15 -10.45 21.57
CA LYS A 226 6.74 -9.10 22.02
C LYS A 226 6.50 -8.97 23.53
N ASN A 227 5.97 -10.00 24.17
CA ASN A 227 5.70 -9.98 25.62
C ASN A 227 6.96 -9.93 26.49
N GLU A 228 8.13 -10.21 25.92
CA GLU A 228 9.44 -10.24 26.58
C GLU A 228 10.27 -8.98 26.28
N LEU A 229 9.78 -8.10 25.39
CA LEU A 229 10.49 -6.90 24.94
C LEU A 229 10.27 -5.70 25.87
N SER A 230 11.32 -4.92 26.08
CA SER A 230 11.19 -3.58 26.66
C SER A 230 10.48 -2.62 25.70
N THR A 231 10.00 -1.49 26.22
CA THR A 231 9.38 -0.44 25.39
C THR A 231 10.39 0.09 24.36
N GLU A 232 11.64 0.30 24.76
CA GLU A 232 12.72 0.76 23.90
C GLU A 232 13.06 -0.26 22.80
N GLN A 233 13.08 -1.55 23.13
CA GLN A 233 13.32 -2.61 22.14
C GLN A 233 12.18 -2.67 21.12
N TRP A 234 10.94 -2.54 21.57
CA TRP A 234 9.78 -2.50 20.69
C TRP A 234 9.80 -1.26 19.79
N GLU A 235 10.12 -0.08 20.32
CA GLU A 235 10.29 1.14 19.52
C GLU A 235 11.42 1.00 18.49
N PHE A 236 12.54 0.39 18.87
CA PHE A 236 13.65 0.13 17.96
C PHE A 236 13.24 -0.79 16.82
N ILE A 237 12.52 -1.88 17.11
CA ILE A 237 11.98 -2.79 16.07
C ILE A 237 11.07 -2.03 15.10
N GLN A 238 10.20 -1.16 15.60
CA GLN A 238 9.27 -0.40 14.77
C GLN A 238 9.93 0.67 13.88
N ARG A 239 11.09 1.21 14.28
CA ARG A 239 11.66 2.42 13.66
C ARG A 239 13.04 2.25 13.05
N ASP A 240 13.84 1.31 13.54
CA ASP A 240 15.29 1.27 13.34
C ASP A 240 15.85 -0.12 13.00
N THR A 241 15.03 -1.18 13.03
CA THR A 241 15.50 -2.54 12.70
C THR A 241 15.56 -2.83 11.20
N PHE A 242 14.57 -2.40 10.40
CA PHE A 242 14.41 -2.90 9.04
C PHE A 242 14.89 -1.90 7.98
N PHE A 243 15.75 -2.38 7.09
CA PHE A 243 16.26 -1.65 5.95
C PHE A 243 16.06 -2.50 4.68
N GLY A 244 15.66 -1.86 3.59
CA GLY A 244 15.45 -2.53 2.32
C GLY A 244 15.91 -1.66 1.17
N TYR A 245 16.48 -2.28 0.15
CA TYR A 245 16.69 -1.66 -1.15
C TYR A 245 15.98 -2.48 -2.21
N GLU A 246 15.27 -1.78 -3.09
CA GLU A 246 14.66 -2.38 -4.27
C GLU A 246 14.88 -1.41 -5.43
N LYS A 247 15.52 -1.89 -6.50
CA LYS A 247 15.83 -1.10 -7.68
C LYS A 247 14.56 -0.84 -8.50
N ASN A 248 13.69 -1.83 -8.55
CA ASN A 248 12.42 -1.81 -9.26
C ASN A 248 11.34 -2.02 -8.20
N LEU A 249 10.77 -0.94 -7.62
CA LEU A 249 9.61 -1.08 -6.74
C LEU A 249 8.53 -1.90 -7.50
N ALA A 250 8.49 -3.20 -7.23
CA ALA A 250 7.65 -4.21 -7.85
C ALA A 250 7.34 -4.05 -9.35
N GLY A 251 8.31 -3.85 -10.25
CA GLY A 251 7.98 -3.74 -11.68
C GLY A 251 7.07 -2.55 -12.07
N LEU A 252 6.57 -1.72 -11.13
CA LEU A 252 5.64 -0.60 -11.36
C LEU A 252 6.14 0.43 -12.39
N CYS A 253 7.44 0.46 -12.63
CA CYS A 253 8.09 1.35 -13.58
C CYS A 253 8.88 0.58 -14.65
N HIS A 254 8.25 -0.33 -15.41
CA HIS A 254 8.84 -0.79 -16.67
C HIS A 254 8.07 -0.27 -17.89
N GLY A 255 8.51 0.91 -18.31
CA GLY A 255 8.41 1.42 -19.66
C GLY A 255 9.61 2.30 -19.97
N TYR A 256 10.84 1.78 -19.86
CA TYR A 256 12.04 2.58 -20.14
C TYR A 256 13.13 1.82 -20.89
N ASP A 257 13.53 2.45 -22.00
CA ASP A 257 14.54 2.06 -22.97
C ASP A 257 15.95 2.17 -22.34
N GLU A 258 16.78 1.14 -22.54
CA GLU A 258 18.15 1.03 -22.04
C GLU A 258 19.11 2.05 -22.67
N HIS A 259 18.62 2.88 -23.60
CA HIS A 259 19.37 3.88 -24.34
C HIS A 259 19.16 5.33 -23.88
N ASP A 260 18.42 5.61 -22.79
CA ASP A 260 18.23 6.99 -22.30
C ASP A 260 19.49 7.53 -21.55
N PRO A 261 20.16 8.58 -22.09
CA PRO A 261 21.37 9.16 -21.51
C PRO A 261 21.17 9.93 -20.18
N ALA A 262 19.94 10.09 -19.67
CA ALA A 262 19.68 10.70 -18.37
C ALA A 262 20.22 9.86 -17.18
N TRP A 263 20.34 8.54 -17.33
CA TRP A 263 20.74 7.63 -16.25
C TRP A 263 22.21 7.71 -15.85
N HIS A 264 23.10 8.19 -16.73
CA HIS A 264 24.53 8.33 -16.40
C HIS A 264 24.81 9.44 -15.37
N ARG A 265 23.83 10.27 -15.01
CA ARG A 265 23.99 11.35 -14.03
C ARG A 265 23.60 11.01 -12.58
N VAL A 266 22.86 9.93 -12.34
CA VAL A 266 22.38 9.57 -10.98
C VAL A 266 23.23 8.47 -10.32
N ALA A 267 23.95 7.66 -11.10
CA ALA A 267 24.82 6.61 -10.59
C ALA A 267 26.11 7.11 -9.90
N GLN A 268 26.36 8.42 -9.84
CA GLN A 268 27.58 9.00 -9.26
C GLN A 268 27.38 9.72 -7.92
N SER A 269 26.16 9.74 -7.36
CA SER A 269 25.85 10.52 -6.15
C SER A 269 25.48 9.69 -4.92
N VAL A 270 25.71 8.36 -4.91
CA VAL A 270 25.66 7.58 -3.66
C VAL A 270 27.06 7.65 -3.03
N PRO A 271 27.23 8.27 -1.84
CA PRO A 271 28.51 8.28 -1.15
C PRO A 271 28.91 6.84 -0.75
N ARG A 272 30.19 6.52 -0.87
CA ARG A 272 30.78 5.29 -0.33
C ARG A 272 30.71 5.24 1.20
#